data_AF-A0A9C8KC64-F1
#
_entry.id   AF-A0A9C8KC64-F1
#
_cell.length_a   1.000
_cell.length_b   1.000
_cell.length_c   1.000
_cell.angle_alpha   90.00
_cell.angle_beta   90.00
_cell.angle_gamma   90.00
#
_symmetry.space_group_name_H-M   'P 1'
#
loop_
_entity.id
_entity.type
_entity.pdbx_description
1 polymer ?
#
loop_
_entity_poly.entity_id
_entity_poly.type
_entity_poly.pdbx_seq_one_letter_code
_entity_poly.pdbx_strand_id
1 'polypeptide(L)'
;VLNVNPNDWPDHFTPRIRDEPKDPKKQDELSNALADRNEGYTGYGLSIALPDFANKFPLDDLRRPMNVQTEYLGFELNFPYIPKMYNLDQINSPRGNHGDNKIIFRMADVYLMAAEAENELNGPSSAYQYINRVRERAYEPDQPLSGLSKEGFREAIYDERKWELGAEGHRRMDLIRWGILLDVVKNTEYRVYNPAANIQPYHILLPIPPEEFILNPALLESDPTNNGYR
;
A
#
# COMPACT_ATOMS: atom_id res chain seq x y z
N VAL A 1 -14.75 17.53 7.86
CA VAL A 1 -13.37 17.26 8.35
C VAL A 1 -13.41 15.93 9.09
N LEU A 2 -12.84 14.87 8.51
CA LEU A 2 -12.57 13.66 9.29
C LEU A 2 -11.45 14.03 10.27
N ASN A 3 -11.77 14.09 11.56
CA ASN A 3 -10.80 14.29 12.63
C ASN A 3 -9.97 13.01 12.73
N VAL A 4 -8.98 12.85 11.84
CA VAL A 4 -8.05 11.73 11.90
C VAL A 4 -6.95 12.13 12.85
N ASN A 5 -6.98 11.59 14.06
CA ASN A 5 -5.84 11.68 14.97
C ASN A 5 -4.62 11.08 14.24
N PRO A 6 -3.51 11.82 14.06
CA PRO A 6 -2.36 11.31 13.32
C PRO A 6 -1.77 10.04 13.94
N ASN A 7 -2.04 9.79 15.22
CA ASN A 7 -1.60 8.59 15.93
C ASN A 7 -2.42 7.35 15.55
N ASP A 8 -3.61 7.48 14.95
CA ASP A 8 -4.49 6.34 14.61
C ASP A 8 -4.02 5.57 13.35
N TRP A 9 -2.86 5.92 12.77
CA TRP A 9 -2.38 5.28 11.54
C TRP A 9 -2.30 3.75 11.67
N PRO A 10 -1.71 3.18 12.74
CA PRO A 10 -1.71 1.74 12.92
C PRO A 10 -3.10 1.13 13.06
N ASP A 11 -4.02 1.82 13.73
CA ASP A 11 -5.41 1.36 13.87
C ASP A 11 -6.10 1.17 12.51
N HIS A 12 -5.78 1.96 11.48
CA HIS A 12 -6.34 1.74 10.15
C HIS A 12 -5.96 0.37 9.56
N PHE A 13 -4.79 -0.17 9.91
CA PHE A 13 -4.28 -1.45 9.43
C PHE A 13 -4.55 -2.60 10.41
N THR A 14 -4.63 -2.32 11.72
CA THR A 14 -4.94 -3.33 12.75
C THR A 14 -6.33 -3.93 12.48
N PRO A 15 -6.47 -5.27 12.47
CA PRO A 15 -7.76 -5.91 12.24
C PRO A 15 -8.75 -5.58 13.35
N ARG A 16 -10.02 -5.88 13.11
CA ARG A 16 -11.07 -5.82 14.13
C ARG A 16 -11.46 -7.23 14.53
N ILE A 17 -11.43 -7.52 15.83
CA ILE A 17 -11.78 -8.85 16.33
C ILE A 17 -13.16 -9.31 15.86
N ARG A 18 -14.16 -8.40 15.80
CA ARG A 18 -15.52 -8.75 15.35
C ARG A 18 -15.60 -9.24 13.89
N ASP A 19 -14.63 -8.87 13.06
CA ASP A 19 -14.57 -9.25 11.64
C ASP A 19 -13.72 -10.51 11.44
N GLU A 20 -13.13 -11.07 12.49
CA GLU A 20 -12.17 -12.17 12.45
C GLU A 20 -12.48 -13.26 13.50
N PRO A 21 -11.98 -14.50 13.31
CA PRO A 21 -11.34 -15.01 12.10
C PRO A 21 -12.37 -15.34 11.01
N LYS A 22 -11.92 -15.97 9.91
CA LYS A 22 -12.79 -16.43 8.82
C LYS A 22 -13.89 -17.39 9.27
N ASP A 23 -13.59 -18.26 10.25
CA ASP A 23 -14.60 -19.05 10.95
C ASP A 23 -15.13 -18.27 12.16
N PRO A 24 -16.32 -17.64 12.09
CA PRO A 24 -16.81 -16.78 13.16
C PRO A 24 -17.06 -17.54 14.47
N LYS A 25 -17.17 -18.87 14.44
CA LYS A 25 -17.32 -19.69 15.66
C LYS A 25 -16.05 -19.73 16.52
N LYS A 26 -14.91 -19.37 15.93
CA LYS A 26 -13.60 -19.36 16.58
C LYS A 26 -13.16 -17.97 17.06
N GLN A 27 -14.05 -16.99 17.04
CA GLN A 27 -13.73 -15.62 17.47
C GLN A 27 -13.24 -15.57 18.92
N ASP A 28 -13.89 -16.29 19.84
CA ASP A 28 -13.46 -16.35 21.24
C ASP A 28 -12.09 -17.03 21.39
N GLU A 29 -11.82 -18.09 20.60
CA GLU A 29 -10.52 -18.76 20.58
C GLU A 29 -9.41 -17.82 20.11
N LEU A 30 -9.64 -17.07 19.02
CA LEU A 30 -8.69 -16.07 18.53
C LEU A 30 -8.50 -14.94 19.56
N SER A 31 -9.58 -14.44 20.16
CA SER A 31 -9.52 -13.39 21.18
C SER A 31 -8.69 -13.82 22.38
N ASN A 32 -8.84 -15.07 22.84
CA ASN A 32 -8.04 -15.62 23.93
C ASN A 32 -6.57 -15.77 23.53
N ALA A 33 -6.29 -16.31 22.33
CA ALA A 33 -4.92 -16.48 21.83
C ALA A 33 -4.17 -15.14 21.67
N LEU A 34 -4.89 -14.07 21.29
CA LEU A 34 -4.37 -12.70 21.28
C LEU A 34 -4.08 -12.21 22.71
N ALA A 35 -5.03 -12.38 23.63
CA ALA A 35 -4.89 -11.94 25.02
C ALA A 35 -3.70 -12.61 25.73
N ASP A 36 -3.46 -13.91 25.48
CA ASP A 36 -2.31 -14.66 26.00
C ASP A 36 -0.96 -14.05 25.59
N ARG A 37 -0.95 -13.24 24.53
CA ARG A 37 0.23 -12.55 23.99
C ARG A 37 0.22 -11.03 24.28
N ASN A 38 -0.75 -10.54 25.05
CA ASN A 38 -1.04 -9.12 25.24
C ASN A 38 -1.33 -8.37 23.93
N GLU A 39 -1.81 -9.10 22.93
CA GLU A 39 -2.14 -8.60 21.61
C GLU A 39 -3.65 -8.34 21.50
N GLY A 40 -4.06 -7.56 20.52
CA GLY A 40 -5.47 -7.28 20.27
C GLY A 40 -5.74 -6.78 18.87
N TYR A 41 -6.86 -7.24 18.32
CA TYR A 41 -7.43 -6.75 17.07
C TYR A 41 -8.40 -5.60 17.36
N THR A 42 -7.85 -4.47 17.83
CA THR A 42 -8.62 -3.33 18.34
C THR A 42 -8.79 -2.18 17.35
N GLY A 43 -8.23 -2.29 16.14
CA GLY A 43 -8.21 -1.24 15.14
C GLY A 43 -9.53 -0.97 14.43
N TYR A 44 -9.43 -0.46 13.21
CA TYR A 44 -10.55 -0.17 12.30
C TYR A 44 -10.63 -1.17 11.14
N GLY A 45 -9.54 -1.87 10.79
CA GLY A 45 -9.49 -2.81 9.67
C GLY A 45 -9.85 -2.19 8.31
N LEU A 46 -9.44 -0.94 8.07
CA LEU A 46 -9.80 -0.17 6.86
C LEU A 46 -8.77 -0.31 5.74
N SER A 47 -7.50 -0.51 6.10
CA SER A 47 -6.37 -0.60 5.17
C SER A 47 -5.93 -2.05 5.03
N ILE A 48 -6.58 -2.77 4.12
CA ILE A 48 -6.28 -4.16 3.77
C ILE A 48 -5.60 -4.24 2.40
N ALA A 49 -4.83 -5.31 2.16
CA ALA A 49 -4.27 -5.56 0.84
C ALA A 49 -5.40 -5.84 -0.16
N LEU A 50 -5.28 -5.31 -1.38
CA LEU A 50 -6.15 -5.72 -2.48
C LEU A 50 -5.86 -7.18 -2.86
N PRO A 51 -6.85 -7.96 -3.32
CA PRO A 51 -6.62 -9.30 -3.86
C PRO A 51 -5.52 -9.30 -4.93
N ASP A 52 -5.53 -8.31 -5.84
CA ASP A 52 -4.50 -8.15 -6.87
C ASP A 52 -3.08 -8.11 -6.29
N PHE A 53 -2.89 -7.34 -5.22
CA PHE A 53 -1.61 -7.21 -4.54
C PHE A 53 -1.23 -8.50 -3.81
N ALA A 54 -2.16 -9.05 -3.01
CA ALA A 54 -1.92 -10.23 -2.19
C ALA A 54 -1.63 -11.49 -3.01
N ASN A 55 -2.36 -11.68 -4.13
CA ASN A 55 -2.25 -12.84 -5.00
C ASN A 55 -1.01 -12.78 -5.89
N LYS A 56 -0.57 -11.59 -6.29
CA LYS A 56 0.60 -11.40 -7.16
C LYS A 56 1.90 -11.17 -6.39
N PHE A 57 1.86 -10.99 -5.07
CA PHE A 57 3.08 -10.86 -4.26
C PHE A 57 3.88 -12.17 -4.33
N PRO A 58 5.16 -12.15 -4.75
CA PRO A 58 5.93 -13.39 -4.94
C PRO A 58 6.01 -14.22 -3.66
N LEU A 59 5.79 -15.53 -3.78
CA LEU A 59 5.68 -16.43 -2.62
C LEU A 59 7.01 -16.66 -1.90
N ASP A 60 8.11 -16.55 -2.61
CA ASP A 60 9.49 -16.70 -2.15
C ASP A 60 10.13 -15.37 -1.70
N ASP A 61 9.38 -14.27 -1.74
CA ASP A 61 9.84 -12.97 -1.28
C ASP A 61 9.72 -12.86 0.26
N LEU A 62 10.86 -12.64 0.92
CA LEU A 62 10.99 -12.53 2.37
C LEU A 62 10.18 -11.35 2.96
N ARG A 63 9.79 -10.37 2.13
CA ARG A 63 8.93 -9.25 2.55
C ARG A 63 7.47 -9.65 2.63
N ARG A 64 7.07 -10.76 2.01
CA ARG A 64 5.65 -11.17 1.90
C ARG A 64 4.96 -11.28 3.26
N PRO A 65 5.52 -11.92 4.31
CA PRO A 65 4.83 -12.04 5.60
C PRO A 65 4.47 -10.69 6.25
N MET A 66 5.23 -9.63 5.97
CA MET A 66 4.94 -8.28 6.47
C MET A 66 3.97 -7.50 5.57
N ASN A 67 3.80 -7.90 4.32
CA ASN A 67 2.94 -7.21 3.36
C ASN A 67 1.61 -7.93 3.11
N VAL A 68 1.54 -9.24 3.35
CA VAL A 68 0.37 -10.09 3.09
C VAL A 68 0.26 -11.13 4.19
N GLN A 69 -0.65 -10.90 5.12
CA GLN A 69 -1.02 -11.86 6.16
C GLN A 69 -2.46 -12.33 5.95
N THR A 70 -2.61 -13.62 5.69
CA THR A 70 -3.91 -14.29 5.52
C THR A 70 -4.25 -15.23 6.67
N GLU A 71 -3.31 -15.42 7.59
CA GLU A 71 -3.46 -16.25 8.79
C GLU A 71 -2.73 -15.63 9.97
N TYR A 72 -3.24 -15.82 11.18
CA TYR A 72 -2.59 -15.41 12.41
C TYR A 72 -2.91 -16.36 13.54
N LEU A 73 -1.90 -16.77 14.32
CA LEU A 73 -2.04 -17.73 15.44
C LEU A 73 -2.77 -19.04 15.06
N GLY A 74 -2.63 -19.48 13.80
CA GLY A 74 -3.31 -20.69 13.28
C GLY A 74 -4.75 -20.48 12.83
N PHE A 75 -5.26 -19.25 12.85
CA PHE A 75 -6.58 -18.91 12.34
C PHE A 75 -6.48 -18.27 10.95
N GLU A 76 -7.25 -18.79 9.99
CA GLU A 76 -7.41 -18.15 8.69
C GLU A 76 -8.21 -16.84 8.85
N LEU A 77 -7.74 -15.76 8.25
CA LEU A 77 -8.36 -14.44 8.34
C LEU A 77 -9.32 -14.20 7.17
N ASN A 78 -10.34 -13.37 7.38
CA ASN A 78 -11.27 -12.97 6.32
C ASN A 78 -10.60 -12.11 5.26
N PHE A 79 -9.61 -11.30 5.63
CA PHE A 79 -8.93 -10.36 4.73
C PHE A 79 -7.41 -10.56 4.73
N PRO A 80 -6.73 -10.28 3.60
CA PRO A 80 -5.28 -10.19 3.59
C PRO A 80 -4.84 -8.85 4.20
N TYR A 81 -4.27 -8.89 5.40
CA TYR A 81 -3.77 -7.70 6.09
C TYR A 81 -2.33 -7.38 5.71
N ILE A 82 -1.90 -6.16 6.03
CA ILE A 82 -0.53 -5.67 5.83
C ILE A 82 0.11 -5.42 7.22
N PRO A 83 0.72 -6.45 7.85
CA PRO A 83 1.28 -6.32 9.20
C PRO A 83 2.31 -5.22 9.39
N LYS A 84 2.98 -4.82 8.30
CA LYS A 84 3.98 -3.75 8.28
C LYS A 84 3.53 -2.45 8.95
N MET A 85 2.23 -2.15 8.91
CA MET A 85 1.70 -0.87 9.37
C MET A 85 0.80 -0.98 10.60
N TYR A 86 0.53 -2.17 11.12
CA TYR A 86 -0.35 -2.32 12.27
C TYR A 86 0.43 -2.50 13.58
N ASN A 87 -0.24 -2.35 14.72
CA ASN A 87 0.34 -2.63 16.04
C ASN A 87 -0.70 -3.38 16.88
N LEU A 88 -0.30 -4.54 17.41
CA LEU A 88 -1.17 -5.41 18.17
C LEU A 88 -1.02 -5.24 19.69
N ASP A 89 0.06 -4.61 20.18
CA ASP A 89 0.36 -4.48 21.61
C ASP A 89 -0.66 -3.61 22.34
N GLN A 90 -1.50 -4.23 23.18
CA GLN A 90 -2.55 -3.53 23.92
C GLN A 90 -2.07 -2.87 25.20
N ILE A 91 -0.87 -3.20 25.69
CA ILE A 91 -0.34 -2.66 26.94
C ILE A 91 0.40 -1.35 26.66
N ASN A 92 1.31 -1.38 25.69
CA ASN A 92 2.21 -0.24 25.44
C ASN A 92 1.79 0.62 24.25
N SER A 93 0.92 0.13 23.37
CA SER A 93 0.46 0.84 22.17
C SER A 93 -1.05 0.65 21.96
N PRO A 94 -1.89 0.95 22.98
CA PRO A 94 -3.33 0.74 22.87
C PRO A 94 -3.93 1.64 21.77
N ARG A 95 -5.10 1.23 21.26
CA ARG A 95 -5.85 1.94 20.22
C ARG A 95 -5.90 3.46 20.46
N GLY A 96 -5.58 4.23 19.43
CA GLY A 96 -5.55 5.70 19.44
C GLY A 96 -4.32 6.30 20.13
N ASN A 97 -3.43 5.47 20.67
CA ASN A 97 -2.20 5.88 21.33
C ASN A 97 -1.02 5.03 20.84
N HIS A 98 -0.53 5.38 19.66
CA HIS A 98 0.60 4.73 19.03
C HIS A 98 1.83 5.64 19.01
N GLY A 99 2.98 5.07 19.38
CA GLY A 99 4.30 5.73 19.30
C GLY A 99 5.07 5.37 18.03
N ASP A 100 4.46 4.62 17.11
CA ASP A 100 5.10 4.10 15.91
C ASP A 100 5.50 5.23 14.94
N ASN A 101 6.76 5.20 14.50
CA ASN A 101 7.26 6.15 13.50
C ASN A 101 6.70 5.84 12.11
N LYS A 102 6.39 6.89 11.35
CA LYS A 102 5.98 6.76 9.95
C LYS A 102 7.19 6.87 9.03
N ILE A 103 7.28 5.94 8.10
CA ILE A 103 8.30 6.00 7.05
C ILE A 103 7.84 7.01 6.00
N ILE A 104 8.55 8.12 5.89
CA ILE A 104 8.31 9.14 4.85
C ILE A 104 9.30 8.99 3.70
N PHE A 105 10.54 8.61 4.01
CA PHE A 105 11.60 8.43 3.03
C PHE A 105 12.65 7.46 3.57
N ARG A 106 13.19 6.60 2.70
CA ARG A 106 14.23 5.63 3.09
C ARG A 106 15.06 5.18 1.90
N MET A 107 16.19 4.55 2.20
CA MET A 107 17.21 4.19 1.21
C MET A 107 16.70 3.32 0.04
N ALA A 108 15.75 2.41 0.28
CA ALA A 108 15.21 1.60 -0.81
C ALA A 108 14.44 2.44 -1.85
N ASP A 109 13.71 3.47 -1.42
CA ASP A 109 13.05 4.40 -2.36
C ASP A 109 14.11 5.16 -3.19
N VAL A 110 15.22 5.58 -2.56
CA VAL A 110 16.35 6.21 -3.27
C VAL A 110 16.94 5.27 -4.34
N TYR A 111 17.21 4.01 -3.99
CA TYR A 111 17.72 3.04 -4.96
C TYR A 111 16.74 2.82 -6.11
N LEU A 112 15.45 2.70 -5.83
CA LEU A 112 14.45 2.47 -6.88
C LEU A 112 14.24 3.71 -7.76
N MET A 113 14.31 4.93 -7.21
CA MET A 113 14.31 6.16 -8.00
C MET A 113 15.57 6.30 -8.86
N ALA A 114 16.75 5.92 -8.34
CA ALA A 114 17.99 5.91 -9.10
C ALA A 114 17.95 4.87 -10.24
N ALA A 115 17.42 3.68 -9.98
CA ALA A 115 17.18 2.65 -11.00
C ALA A 115 16.25 3.17 -12.11
N GLU A 116 15.16 3.83 -11.72
CA GLU A 116 14.19 4.40 -12.66
C GLU A 116 14.82 5.49 -13.52
N ALA A 117 15.47 6.48 -12.90
CA ALA A 117 16.10 7.58 -13.61
C ALA A 117 17.20 7.09 -14.58
N GLU A 118 18.04 6.16 -14.15
CA GLU A 118 19.09 5.60 -14.99
C GLU A 118 18.51 4.81 -16.18
N ASN A 119 17.46 4.02 -15.95
CA ASN A 119 16.79 3.31 -17.04
C ASN A 119 16.17 4.27 -18.06
N GLU A 120 15.54 5.35 -17.60
CA GLU A 120 14.93 6.34 -18.49
C GLU A 120 15.96 7.15 -19.27
N LEU A 121 17.12 7.45 -18.70
CA LEU A 121 18.18 8.20 -19.38
C LEU A 121 19.00 7.31 -20.33
N ASN A 122 19.49 6.17 -19.84
CA ASN A 122 20.56 5.41 -20.50
C ASN A 122 20.19 3.94 -20.77
N GLY A 123 19.05 3.48 -20.25
CA GLY A 123 18.66 2.06 -20.28
C GLY A 123 19.21 1.27 -19.09
N PRO A 124 18.97 -0.05 -19.04
CA PRO A 124 19.02 -0.78 -17.79
C PRO A 124 20.42 -1.19 -17.34
N SER A 125 21.43 -1.13 -18.22
CA SER A 125 22.78 -1.68 -17.97
C SER A 125 23.39 -1.19 -16.65
N SER A 126 23.35 0.11 -16.39
CA SER A 126 23.84 0.71 -15.14
C SER A 126 22.76 0.76 -14.05
N ALA A 127 21.50 0.53 -14.38
CA ALA A 127 20.38 0.61 -13.44
C ALA A 127 20.25 -0.64 -12.55
N TYR A 128 20.71 -1.80 -13.03
CA TYR A 128 20.69 -3.06 -12.27
C TYR A 128 21.37 -2.95 -10.90
N GLN A 129 22.45 -2.16 -10.81
CA GLN A 129 23.20 -1.99 -9.56
C GLN A 129 22.35 -1.38 -8.43
N TYR A 130 21.25 -0.69 -8.76
CA TYR A 130 20.38 -0.05 -7.78
C TYR A 130 19.21 -0.96 -7.38
N ILE A 131 18.46 -1.49 -8.36
CA ILE A 131 17.32 -2.37 -8.06
C ILE A 131 17.76 -3.67 -7.37
N ASN A 132 18.91 -4.23 -7.76
CA ASN A 132 19.40 -5.48 -7.17
C ASN A 132 19.84 -5.31 -5.72
N ARG A 133 20.15 -4.09 -5.23
CA ARG A 133 20.36 -3.84 -3.80
C ARG A 133 19.11 -4.05 -2.96
N VAL A 134 17.94 -3.74 -3.53
CA VAL A 134 16.65 -3.95 -2.87
C VAL A 134 16.29 -5.43 -2.88
N ARG A 135 16.57 -6.12 -4.00
CA ARG A 135 16.28 -7.54 -4.21
C ARG A 135 17.19 -8.48 -3.43
N GLU A 136 18.47 -8.13 -3.25
CA GLU A 136 19.44 -8.88 -2.44
C GLU A 136 18.93 -9.11 -1.01
N ARG A 137 18.16 -8.18 -0.44
CA ARG A 137 17.53 -8.33 0.89
C ARG A 137 16.14 -8.98 0.84
N ALA A 138 15.50 -9.02 -0.32
CA ALA A 138 14.14 -9.53 -0.49
C ALA A 138 14.08 -11.04 -0.77
N TYR A 139 15.17 -11.67 -1.23
CA TYR A 139 15.17 -13.08 -1.65
C TYR A 139 16.32 -13.86 -1.03
N GLU A 140 16.04 -15.11 -0.65
CA GLU A 140 17.04 -16.10 -0.24
C GLU A 140 16.66 -17.47 -0.86
N PRO A 141 17.45 -18.03 -1.79
CA PRO A 141 18.70 -17.48 -2.35
C PRO A 141 18.46 -16.20 -3.18
N ASP A 142 19.51 -15.41 -3.38
CA ASP A 142 19.45 -14.15 -4.16
C ASP A 142 18.90 -14.36 -5.59
N GLN A 143 18.10 -13.39 -6.07
CA GLN A 143 17.43 -13.41 -7.37
C GLN A 143 17.62 -12.07 -8.11
N PRO A 144 18.84 -11.74 -8.57
CA PRO A 144 19.11 -10.47 -9.24
C PRO A 144 18.45 -10.40 -10.63
N LEU A 145 17.95 -9.22 -11.00
CA LEU A 145 17.50 -8.95 -12.36
C LEU A 145 18.70 -8.73 -13.28
N SER A 146 18.57 -9.14 -14.55
CA SER A 146 19.53 -8.87 -15.62
C SER A 146 18.87 -9.05 -17.00
N GLY A 147 19.49 -8.52 -18.06
CA GLY A 147 19.13 -8.84 -19.46
C GLY A 147 17.78 -8.32 -19.98
N LEU A 148 17.04 -7.54 -19.20
CA LEU A 148 15.80 -6.89 -19.62
C LEU A 148 16.06 -5.77 -20.63
N SER A 149 15.06 -5.51 -21.49
CA SER A 149 14.98 -4.28 -22.28
C SER A 149 14.69 -3.08 -21.38
N LYS A 150 14.78 -1.86 -21.94
CA LYS A 150 14.41 -0.63 -21.23
C LYS A 150 12.95 -0.68 -20.74
N GLU A 151 12.04 -1.18 -21.56
CA GLU A 151 10.63 -1.34 -21.25
C GLU A 151 10.42 -2.42 -20.18
N GLY A 152 11.04 -3.59 -20.34
CA GLY A 152 10.91 -4.67 -19.36
C GLY A 152 11.50 -4.29 -17.99
N PHE A 153 12.60 -3.54 -17.97
CA PHE A 153 13.19 -3.04 -16.73
C PHE A 153 12.29 -1.97 -16.06
N ARG A 154 11.62 -1.13 -16.85
CA ARG A 154 10.63 -0.17 -16.33
C ARG A 154 9.47 -0.88 -15.63
N GLU A 155 8.92 -1.92 -16.25
CA GLU A 155 7.87 -2.74 -15.63
C GLU A 155 8.37 -3.42 -14.34
N ALA A 156 9.59 -3.95 -14.36
CA ALA A 156 10.22 -4.53 -13.17
C ALA A 156 10.38 -3.50 -12.03
N ILE A 157 10.73 -2.24 -12.33
CA ILE A 157 10.74 -1.16 -11.34
C ILE A 157 9.32 -0.90 -10.78
N TYR A 158 8.30 -0.91 -11.64
CA TYR A 158 6.92 -0.66 -11.20
C TYR A 158 6.43 -1.71 -10.22
N ASP A 159 6.82 -2.97 -10.43
CA ASP A 159 6.53 -4.07 -9.53
C ASP A 159 7.40 -4.01 -8.28
N GLU A 160 8.70 -3.79 -8.40
CA GLU A 160 9.61 -3.72 -7.24
C GLU A 160 9.23 -2.58 -6.29
N ARG A 161 8.84 -1.40 -6.83
CA ARG A 161 8.31 -0.29 -6.02
C ARG A 161 7.00 -0.66 -5.32
N LYS A 162 6.11 -1.40 -5.99
CA LYS A 162 4.84 -1.87 -5.40
C LYS A 162 5.10 -2.81 -4.22
N TRP A 163 6.02 -3.76 -4.37
CA TRP A 163 6.35 -4.74 -3.32
C TRP A 163 7.14 -4.12 -2.16
N GLU A 164 8.15 -3.32 -2.48
CA GLU A 164 9.02 -2.71 -1.49
C GLU A 164 8.28 -1.64 -0.66
N LEU A 165 7.54 -0.76 -1.33
CA LEU A 165 6.93 0.44 -0.75
C LEU A 165 5.45 0.24 -0.42
N GLY A 166 4.99 -1.02 -0.34
CA GLY A 166 3.63 -1.37 0.06
C GLY A 166 3.24 -0.66 1.37
N ALA A 167 2.08 0.00 1.33
CA ALA A 167 1.50 0.80 2.42
C ALA A 167 2.27 2.07 2.86
N GLU A 168 3.33 2.48 2.15
CA GLU A 168 4.14 3.68 2.49
C GLU A 168 3.71 4.96 1.74
N GLY A 169 2.53 4.99 1.11
CA GLY A 169 1.98 6.20 0.48
C GLY A 169 2.49 6.53 -0.93
N HIS A 170 3.30 5.67 -1.55
CA HIS A 170 3.89 5.95 -2.87
C HIS A 170 3.01 5.55 -4.06
N ARG A 171 2.30 4.41 -3.98
CA ARG A 171 1.71 3.75 -5.17
C ARG A 171 0.79 4.66 -5.98
N ARG A 172 -0.08 5.44 -5.34
CA ARG A 172 -0.99 6.35 -6.07
C ARG A 172 -0.20 7.40 -6.87
N MET A 173 0.81 8.01 -6.25
CA MET A 173 1.61 9.05 -6.89
C MET A 173 2.47 8.49 -8.02
N ASP A 174 3.04 7.29 -7.82
CA ASP A 174 3.75 6.55 -8.86
C ASP A 174 2.87 6.30 -10.09
N LEU A 175 1.66 5.79 -9.89
CA LEU A 175 0.72 5.53 -11.00
C LEU A 175 0.31 6.81 -11.75
N ILE A 176 0.19 7.95 -11.04
CA ILE A 176 -0.15 9.25 -11.65
C ILE A 176 1.00 9.77 -12.49
N ARG A 177 2.21 9.83 -11.93
CA ARG A 177 3.38 10.40 -12.63
C ARG A 177 3.82 9.53 -13.82
N TRP A 178 3.52 8.24 -13.79
CA TRP A 178 3.69 7.34 -14.93
C TRP A 178 2.56 7.44 -15.95
N GLY A 179 1.45 8.12 -15.63
CA GLY A 179 0.31 8.28 -16.53
C GLY A 179 -0.57 7.02 -16.68
N ILE A 180 -0.41 6.03 -15.79
CA ILE A 180 -1.07 4.71 -15.90
C ILE A 180 -2.13 4.46 -14.82
N LEU A 181 -2.44 5.44 -13.97
CA LEU A 181 -3.43 5.26 -12.89
C LEU A 181 -4.78 4.76 -13.41
N LEU A 182 -5.31 5.35 -14.48
CA LEU A 182 -6.62 4.97 -15.03
C LEU A 182 -6.61 3.51 -15.47
N ASP A 183 -5.58 3.10 -16.21
CA ASP A 183 -5.46 1.74 -16.74
C ASP A 183 -5.23 0.71 -15.63
N VAL A 184 -4.39 1.03 -14.65
CA VAL A 184 -4.18 0.14 -13.50
C VAL A 184 -5.47 -0.03 -12.70
N VAL A 185 -6.20 1.06 -12.41
CA VAL A 185 -7.49 0.96 -11.69
C VAL A 185 -8.52 0.15 -12.49
N LYS A 186 -8.57 0.28 -13.81
CA LYS A 186 -9.49 -0.50 -14.65
C LYS A 186 -9.18 -2.00 -14.68
N ASN A 187 -7.92 -2.37 -14.49
CA ASN A 187 -7.45 -3.76 -14.62
C ASN A 187 -7.06 -4.42 -13.28
N THR A 188 -7.24 -3.74 -12.15
CA THR A 188 -6.96 -4.28 -10.82
C THR A 188 -8.11 -5.18 -10.36
N GLU A 189 -7.77 -6.30 -9.71
CA GLU A 189 -8.75 -7.14 -9.02
C GLU A 189 -9.19 -6.51 -7.70
N TYR A 190 -10.51 -6.33 -7.54
CA TYR A 190 -11.14 -5.78 -6.34
C TYR A 190 -12.02 -6.81 -5.65
N ARG A 191 -12.22 -6.62 -4.34
CA ARG A 191 -13.01 -7.54 -3.50
C ARG A 191 -14.50 -7.22 -3.49
N VAL A 192 -14.86 -6.05 -2.97
CA VAL A 192 -16.26 -5.67 -2.69
C VAL A 192 -16.72 -4.56 -3.63
N TYR A 193 -15.91 -3.53 -3.77
CA TYR A 193 -16.22 -2.37 -4.61
C TYR A 193 -15.75 -2.60 -6.04
N ASN A 194 -16.36 -1.89 -7.00
CA ASN A 194 -15.93 -1.90 -8.40
C ASN A 194 -15.43 -0.52 -8.87
N PRO A 195 -14.23 -0.07 -8.44
CA PRO A 195 -13.63 1.17 -8.92
C PRO A 195 -13.42 1.20 -10.44
N ALA A 196 -13.17 0.06 -11.07
CA ALA A 196 -12.94 -0.04 -12.51
C ALA A 196 -14.12 0.50 -13.34
N ALA A 197 -15.35 0.31 -12.88
CA ALA A 197 -16.54 0.84 -13.53
C ALA A 197 -16.77 2.34 -13.33
N ASN A 198 -16.19 2.91 -12.27
CA ASN A 198 -16.46 4.29 -11.84
C ASN A 198 -15.33 5.27 -12.14
N ILE A 199 -14.10 4.78 -12.33
CA ILE A 199 -12.93 5.65 -12.59
C ILE A 199 -13.09 6.36 -13.94
N GLN A 200 -12.76 7.66 -13.95
CA GLN A 200 -12.87 8.54 -15.11
C GLN A 200 -11.56 9.32 -15.25
N PRO A 201 -11.25 9.88 -16.42
CA PRO A 201 -10.01 10.65 -16.63
C PRO A 201 -9.81 11.78 -15.59
N TYR A 202 -10.88 12.46 -15.18
CA TYR A 202 -10.80 13.53 -14.18
C TYR A 202 -10.60 13.02 -12.73
N HIS A 203 -10.77 11.73 -12.46
CA HIS A 203 -10.50 11.13 -11.13
C HIS A 203 -9.00 10.98 -10.82
N ILE A 204 -8.12 11.33 -11.76
CA ILE A 204 -6.66 11.29 -11.58
C ILE A 204 -6.22 12.31 -10.52
N LEU A 205 -6.80 13.50 -10.53
CA LEU A 205 -6.55 14.54 -9.54
C LEU A 205 -7.73 14.62 -8.56
N LEU A 206 -7.45 15.07 -7.33
CA LEU A 206 -8.51 15.29 -6.33
C LEU A 206 -9.26 16.59 -6.66
N PRO A 207 -10.57 16.68 -6.36
CA PRO A 207 -11.30 17.92 -6.51
C PRO A 207 -10.75 18.99 -5.56
N ILE A 208 -10.77 20.24 -6.00
CA ILE A 208 -10.59 21.39 -5.11
C ILE A 208 -11.76 21.39 -4.11
N PRO A 209 -11.51 21.58 -2.80
CA PRO A 209 -12.58 21.62 -1.81
C PRO A 209 -13.64 22.68 -2.16
N PRO A 210 -14.95 22.38 -2.07
CA PRO A 210 -16.01 23.31 -2.46
C PRO A 210 -15.94 24.67 -1.76
N GLU A 211 -15.47 24.70 -0.51
CA GLU A 211 -15.31 25.92 0.29
C GLU A 211 -14.33 26.91 -0.36
N GLU A 212 -13.32 26.42 -1.08
CA GLU A 212 -12.34 27.26 -1.76
C GLU A 212 -12.98 28.07 -2.90
N PHE A 213 -14.05 27.56 -3.53
CA PHE A 213 -14.78 28.32 -4.56
C PHE A 213 -15.61 29.46 -3.98
N ILE A 214 -16.08 29.31 -2.74
CA ILE A 214 -16.80 30.38 -2.03
C ILE A 214 -15.81 31.49 -1.63
N LEU A 215 -14.63 31.11 -1.16
CA LEU A 215 -13.60 32.05 -0.71
C LEU A 215 -12.86 32.73 -1.88
N ASN A 216 -12.65 31.99 -2.98
CA ASN A 216 -11.96 32.48 -4.15
C ASN A 216 -12.69 32.05 -5.45
N PRO A 217 -13.72 32.81 -5.87
CA PRO A 217 -14.45 32.53 -7.11
C PRO A 217 -13.58 32.50 -8.37
N ALA A 218 -12.39 33.11 -8.38
CA ALA A 218 -11.48 33.08 -9.53
C ALA A 218 -10.99 31.65 -9.85
N LEU A 219 -11.02 30.74 -8.87
CA LEU A 219 -10.72 29.31 -9.08
C LEU A 219 -11.70 28.62 -10.02
N LEU A 220 -12.87 29.22 -10.27
CA LEU A 220 -13.82 28.69 -11.25
C LEU A 220 -13.31 28.85 -12.70
N GLU A 221 -12.52 29.88 -12.97
CA GLU A 221 -12.08 30.24 -14.31
C GLU A 221 -10.63 29.79 -14.60
N SER A 222 -9.78 29.70 -13.58
CA SER A 222 -8.33 29.53 -13.76
C SER A 222 -7.84 28.10 -13.94
N ASP A 223 -8.63 27.08 -13.60
CA ASP A 223 -8.19 25.68 -13.62
C ASP A 223 -9.14 24.78 -14.44
N PRO A 224 -8.87 24.59 -15.75
CA PRO A 224 -9.65 23.68 -16.58
C PRO A 224 -9.44 22.20 -16.24
N THR A 225 -8.40 21.84 -15.48
CA THR A 225 -7.99 20.45 -15.27
C THR A 225 -8.78 19.73 -14.17
N ASN A 226 -9.42 20.49 -13.27
CA ASN A 226 -10.30 19.95 -12.23
C ASN A 226 -11.80 20.10 -12.54
N ASN A 227 -12.13 20.54 -13.76
CA ASN A 227 -13.51 20.83 -14.18
C ASN A 227 -14.39 19.59 -14.38
N GLY A 228 -13.83 18.38 -14.39
CA GLY A 228 -14.62 17.14 -14.54
C GLY A 228 -15.44 16.75 -13.30
N TYR A 229 -15.20 17.39 -12.15
CA TYR A 229 -15.99 17.21 -10.94
C TYR A 229 -17.18 18.18 -10.81
N ARG A 230 -17.29 19.13 -11.73
CA ARG A 230 -18.30 20.19 -11.72
C ARG A 230 -19.47 19.85 -12.64
#